data_AF-U3TX64-F1
#
_entry.id   AF-U3TX64-F1
#
_cell.length_a   1.000
_cell.length_b   1.000
_cell.length_c   1.000
_cell.angle_alpha   90.00
_cell.angle_beta   90.00
_cell.angle_gamma   90.00
#
_symmetry.space_group_name_H-M   'P 1'
#
loop_
_entity.id
_entity.type
_entity.pdbx_description
1 polymer ?
#
loop_
_entity_poly.entity_id
_entity_poly.type
_entity_poly.pdbx_seq_one_letter_code
_entity_poly.pdbx_strand_id
1 'polypeptide(L)'
;MHDTYPLRFPYPLANGEMLTQVTVRRLTVRDMKQVRKQSQDPSDLDELLVASMTGLLPEDLDKMDLADYQALHGRFRGFAGLDTVSGTTA
;
A
#
# COMPACT_ATOMS: atom_id res chain seq x y z
N MET A 1 8.81 7.27 11.68
CA MET A 1 7.60 6.85 12.43
C MET A 1 6.89 5.84 11.55
N HIS A 2 6.67 4.64 12.08
CA HIS A 2 5.89 3.61 11.42
C HIS A 2 4.46 3.73 11.95
N ASP A 3 3.49 3.79 11.05
CA ASP A 3 2.08 3.72 11.42
C ASP A 3 1.64 2.26 11.33
N THR A 4 0.66 1.83 12.11
CA THR A 4 0.20 0.43 12.09
C THR A 4 -1.27 0.39 11.73
N TYR A 5 -1.62 -0.41 10.73
CA TYR A 5 -3.00 -0.62 10.31
C TYR A 5 -3.48 -2.02 10.71
N PRO A 6 -4.41 -2.14 11.66
CA PRO A 6 -5.08 -3.42 11.91
C PRO A 6 -5.97 -3.77 10.71
N LEU A 7 -5.86 -5.00 10.22
CA LEU A 7 -6.71 -5.51 9.14
C LEU A 7 -8.11 -5.80 9.67
N ARG A 8 -9.12 -5.46 8.88
CA ARG A 8 -10.50 -5.82 9.16
C ARG A 8 -10.77 -7.29 8.88
N PHE A 9 -10.09 -7.84 7.89
CA PHE A 9 -10.20 -9.24 7.48
C PHE A 9 -8.81 -9.90 7.49
N PRO A 10 -8.38 -10.45 8.65
CA PRO A 10 -7.13 -11.18 8.75
C PRO A 10 -7.08 -12.39 7.81
N TYR A 11 -5.92 -12.66 7.22
CA TYR A 11 -5.71 -13.77 6.31
C TYR A 11 -4.33 -14.42 6.50
N PRO A 12 -4.15 -15.71 6.15
CA PRO A 12 -2.86 -16.37 6.25
C PRO A 12 -1.91 -15.95 5.11
N LEU A 13 -0.69 -15.59 5.47
CA LEU A 13 0.42 -15.36 4.54
C LEU A 13 0.92 -16.68 3.95
N ALA A 14 1.77 -16.58 2.92
CA ALA A 14 2.40 -17.76 2.31
C ALA A 14 3.20 -18.63 3.30
N ASN A 15 3.72 -18.04 4.37
CA ASN A 15 4.45 -18.76 5.43
C ASN A 15 3.52 -19.42 6.48
N GLY A 16 2.19 -19.27 6.34
CA GLY A 16 1.20 -19.79 7.27
C GLY A 16 0.90 -18.91 8.48
N GLU A 17 1.59 -17.77 8.63
CA GLU A 17 1.29 -16.81 9.70
C GLU A 17 0.03 -16.00 9.37
N MET A 18 -0.81 -15.76 10.37
CA MET A 18 -2.01 -14.94 10.20
C MET A 18 -1.65 -13.46 10.22
N LEU A 19 -1.81 -12.78 9.09
CA LEU A 19 -1.65 -11.33 9.02
C LEU A 19 -2.89 -10.67 9.64
N THR A 20 -2.69 -10.02 10.78
CA THR A 20 -3.75 -9.31 11.53
C THR A 20 -3.57 -7.79 11.49
N GLN A 21 -2.36 -7.32 11.21
CA GLN A 21 -2.02 -5.92 11.13
C GLN A 21 -0.83 -5.74 10.19
N VAL A 22 -0.76 -4.56 9.56
CA VAL A 22 0.29 -4.21 8.61
C VAL A 22 1.01 -2.96 9.10
N THR A 23 2.32 -2.97 9.04
CA THR A 23 3.12 -1.78 9.35
C THR A 23 3.26 -0.95 8.09
N VAL A 24 2.89 0.32 8.18
CA VAL A 24 2.91 1.29 7.08
C VAL A 24 4.08 2.24 7.28
N ARG A 25 4.94 2.36 6.27
CA ARG A 25 6.06 3.31 6.27
C ARG A 25 5.91 4.36 5.17
N ARG A 26 6.48 5.54 5.39
CA ARG A 26 6.61 6.53 4.31
C ARG A 26 7.52 6.01 3.21
N LEU A 27 7.07 6.14 1.97
CA LEU A 27 7.87 5.83 0.79
C LEU A 27 8.89 6.94 0.52
N THR A 28 10.00 6.54 -0.05
CA THR A 28 11.07 7.43 -0.47
C THR A 28 11.13 7.48 -2.00
N VAL A 29 11.81 8.49 -2.55
CA VAL A 29 12.07 8.58 -4.00
C VAL A 29 12.83 7.36 -4.52
N ARG A 30 13.64 6.71 -3.66
CA ARG A 30 14.32 5.46 -3.99
C ARG A 30 13.32 4.35 -4.27
N ASP A 31 12.30 4.18 -3.42
CA ASP A 31 11.25 3.17 -3.60
C ASP A 31 10.53 3.37 -4.94
N MET A 32 10.11 4.61 -5.24
CA MET A 32 9.48 4.94 -6.52
C MET A 32 10.37 4.58 -7.73
N LYS A 33 11.67 4.89 -7.66
CA LYS A 33 12.62 4.55 -8.73
C LYS A 33 12.82 3.04 -8.87
N GLN A 34 12.71 2.27 -7.79
CA GLN A 34 12.81 0.81 -7.83
C GLN A 34 11.57 0.20 -8.49
N VAL A 35 10.37 0.64 -8.09
CA VAL A 35 9.11 0.18 -8.67
C VAL A 35 9.03 0.48 -10.17
N ARG A 36 9.41 1.69 -10.59
CA ARG A 36 9.48 2.07 -12.02
C ARG A 36 10.51 1.28 -12.85
N LYS A 37 11.45 0.59 -12.20
CA LYS A 37 12.39 -0.31 -12.87
C LYS A 37 11.83 -1.73 -12.99
N GLN A 38 10.93 -2.12 -12.11
CA GLN A 38 10.30 -3.44 -12.10
C GLN A 38 9.16 -3.54 -13.12
N SER A 39 8.31 -2.51 -13.21
CA SER A 39 7.23 -2.47 -14.21
C SER A 39 7.17 -1.12 -14.93
N GLN A 40 6.69 -1.15 -16.16
CA GLN A 40 6.33 0.03 -16.96
C GLN A 40 4.81 0.23 -17.05
N ASP A 41 4.01 -0.76 -16.63
CA ASP A 41 2.55 -0.65 -16.61
C ASP A 41 2.12 0.21 -15.41
N PRO A 42 1.42 1.33 -15.63
CA PRO A 42 0.92 2.18 -14.55
C PRO A 42 0.07 1.45 -13.51
N SER A 43 -0.66 0.41 -13.93
CA SER A 43 -1.54 -0.37 -13.05
C SER A 43 -0.74 -1.16 -12.01
N ASP A 44 0.38 -1.74 -12.42
CA ASP A 44 1.29 -2.47 -11.54
C ASP A 44 2.04 -1.51 -10.60
N LEU A 45 2.31 -0.28 -11.04
CA LEU A 45 3.07 0.68 -10.23
C LEU A 45 2.38 0.99 -8.91
N ASP A 46 1.06 1.17 -8.92
CA ASP A 46 0.30 1.48 -7.70
C ASP A 46 0.36 0.33 -6.71
N GLU A 47 0.16 -0.91 -7.17
CA GLU A 47 0.26 -2.10 -6.33
C GLU A 47 1.66 -2.30 -5.77
N LEU A 48 2.70 -2.16 -6.60
CA LEU A 48 4.10 -2.27 -6.18
C LEU A 48 4.52 -1.17 -5.19
N LEU A 49 3.93 0.03 -5.27
CA LEU A 49 4.14 1.09 -4.29
C LEU A 49 3.44 0.77 -2.97
N VAL A 50 2.23 0.21 -2.98
CA VAL A 50 1.54 -0.26 -1.78
C VAL A 50 2.31 -1.42 -1.13
N ALA A 51 2.84 -2.36 -1.91
CA ALA A 51 3.72 -3.43 -1.46
C ALA A 51 4.97 -2.86 -0.77
N SER A 52 5.62 -1.88 -1.41
CA SER A 52 6.79 -1.19 -0.85
C SER A 52 6.47 -0.45 0.46
N MET A 53 5.25 0.10 0.58
CA MET A 53 4.78 0.87 1.73
C MET A 53 4.47 -0.02 2.94
N THR A 54 3.99 -1.23 2.69
CA THR A 54 3.57 -2.21 3.70
C THR A 54 4.67 -3.22 4.05
N GLY A 55 5.65 -3.39 3.16
CA GLY A 55 6.65 -4.44 3.24
C GLY A 55 6.11 -5.83 2.85
N LEU A 56 4.89 -5.91 2.33
CA LEU A 56 4.30 -7.15 1.83
C LEU A 56 4.73 -7.39 0.38
N LEU A 57 4.66 -8.65 -0.05
CA LEU A 57 4.84 -9.02 -1.45
C LEU A 57 3.52 -8.80 -2.21
N PRO A 58 3.56 -8.51 -3.52
CA PRO A 58 2.34 -8.39 -4.34
C PRO A 58 1.41 -9.61 -4.20
N GLU A 59 1.98 -10.82 -4.19
CA GLU A 59 1.20 -12.06 -4.01
C GLU A 59 0.51 -12.20 -2.63
N ASP A 60 0.99 -11.47 -1.62
CA ASP A 60 0.32 -11.39 -0.32
C ASP A 60 -0.76 -10.32 -0.33
N LEU A 61 -0.64 -9.27 -1.15
CA LEU A 61 -1.69 -8.26 -1.34
C LEU A 61 -2.90 -8.84 -2.09
N ASP A 62 -2.67 -9.75 -3.05
CA ASP A 62 -3.74 -10.46 -3.78
C ASP A 62 -4.72 -11.22 -2.88
N LYS A 63 -4.25 -11.66 -1.72
CA LYS A 63 -5.06 -12.39 -0.73
C LYS A 63 -5.75 -11.47 0.26
N MET A 64 -5.38 -10.19 0.28
CA MET A 64 -5.94 -9.21 1.19
C MET A 64 -7.38 -8.87 0.77
N ASP A 65 -8.25 -8.67 1.77
CA ASP A 65 -9.60 -8.21 1.48
C ASP A 65 -9.56 -6.82 0.79
N LEU A 66 -10.43 -6.65 -0.20
CA LEU A 66 -10.47 -5.43 -1.01
C LEU A 66 -10.70 -4.18 -0.16
N ALA A 67 -11.47 -4.26 0.94
CA ALA A 67 -11.70 -3.12 1.82
C ALA A 67 -10.42 -2.68 2.54
N ASP A 68 -9.61 -3.65 2.98
CA ASP A 68 -8.32 -3.37 3.63
C ASP A 68 -7.31 -2.83 2.61
N TYR A 69 -7.27 -3.39 1.41
CA TYR A 69 -6.42 -2.89 0.32
C TYR A 69 -6.76 -1.45 -0.05
N GLN A 70 -8.04 -1.11 -0.20
CA GLN A 70 -8.49 0.26 -0.48
C GLN A 70 -8.12 1.25 0.62
N ALA A 71 -8.18 0.84 1.89
CA ALA A 71 -7.78 1.67 3.01
C ALA A 71 -6.26 1.98 2.99
N LEU A 72 -5.43 0.97 2.69
CA LEU A 72 -3.98 1.15 2.51
C LEU A 72 -3.67 2.04 1.31
N HIS A 73 -4.33 1.82 0.18
CA HIS A 73 -4.17 2.66 -1.01
C HIS A 73 -4.57 4.13 -0.73
N GLY A 74 -5.63 4.36 0.05
CA GLY A 74 -6.02 5.68 0.53
C GLY A 74 -4.90 6.37 1.35
N ARG A 75 -4.26 5.64 2.26
CA ARG A 75 -3.11 6.15 3.03
C ARG A 75 -1.92 6.49 2.14
N PHE A 76 -1.63 5.65 1.14
CA PHE A 76 -0.57 5.92 0.16
C PHE A 76 -0.81 7.26 -0.55
N ARG A 77 -2.04 7.50 -1.04
CA ARG A 77 -2.40 8.78 -1.67
C ARG A 77 -2.24 9.96 -0.73
N GLY A 78 -2.62 9.80 0.55
CA GLY A 78 -2.41 10.82 1.58
C GLY A 78 -0.94 11.14 1.83
N PHE A 79 -0.07 10.13 1.86
CA PHE A 79 1.38 10.34 2.00
C PHE A 79 2.03 10.95 0.77
N ALA A 80 1.53 10.63 -0.42
CA ALA A 80 2.00 11.20 -1.69
C ALA A 80 1.51 12.64 -1.92
N GLY A 81 0.64 13.17 -1.05
CA GLY A 81 0.01 14.49 -1.24
C GLY A 81 -0.93 14.51 -2.44
N LEU A 82 -1.52 13.35 -2.80
CA LEU A 82 -2.49 13.22 -3.89
C LEU A 82 -3.93 13.45 -3.42
N ASP A 83 -4.12 13.65 -2.12
CA ASP A 83 -5.37 14.00 -1.46
C ASP A 83 -5.72 15.50 -1.55
N THR A 84 -4.88 16.34 -2.15
CA THR A 84 -5.08 17.81 -2.23
C THR A 84 -5.87 18.33 -3.43
N VAL A 85 -6.90 17.63 -3.92
CA VAL A 85 -7.90 18.25 -4.84
C VAL A 85 -9.32 17.77 -4.56
N SER A 86 -9.88 18.21 -3.44
CA SER A 86 -11.33 18.40 -3.29
C SER A 86 -11.59 19.43 -2.19
N GLY A 87 -11.63 20.71 -2.56
CA GLY A 87 -12.22 21.77 -1.74
C GLY A 87 -11.38 23.04 -1.57
N THR A 88 -11.42 23.95 -2.54
CA THR A 88 -11.62 25.39 -2.30
C THR A 88 -12.28 25.98 -3.55
N THR A 89 -13.59 25.79 -3.62
CA THR A 89 -14.51 26.64 -4.38
C THR A 89 -15.56 27.09 -3.36
N ALA A 90 -15.32 28.26 -2.77
CA ALA A 90 -16.31 29.15 -2.19
C ALA A 90 -15.63 30.49 -1.92
#